data_AF-A0A7V9L2P3-F1
#
_entry.id   AF-A0A7V9L2P3-F1
#
_cell.length_a   1.000
_cell.length_b   1.000
_cell.length_c   1.000
_cell.angle_alpha   90.00
_cell.angle_beta   90.00
_cell.angle_gamma   90.00
#
_symmetry.space_group_name_H-M   'P 1'
#
loop_
_entity.id
_entity.type
_entity.pdbx_description
1 polymer ?
#
loop_
_entity_poly.entity_id
_entity_poly.type
_entity_poly.pdbx_seq_one_letter_code
_entity_poly.pdbx_strand_id
1 'polypeptide(L)'
;MHSCEVCSAKVSELRRGRCWGCYARWVDARPVGIGARCVTCTEKRRRFLKSVELYAHWQPMCFNCAGQLLHIVPLPATMAELKIAVSRERRKNDRRFGKTDSRVFQYERRVGERRAHRAEYPTVDDDMIIEVSMEDDESMTAGSEGFEDLTQIRELVSSLDPDRDFSTPPVSSVEQPLELSSPLVIAGDDETGPVLVVG
;
A
#
# COMPACT_ATOMS: atom_id res chain seq x y z
N MET A 1 7.09 29.57 -16.51
CA MET A 1 7.81 28.60 -15.64
C MET A 1 7.49 28.95 -14.21
N HIS A 2 7.01 27.97 -13.44
CA HIS A 2 6.65 28.18 -12.04
C HIS A 2 7.65 27.47 -11.12
N SER A 3 7.84 27.98 -9.91
CA SER A 3 8.74 27.41 -8.90
C SER A 3 7.96 26.60 -7.86
N CYS A 4 8.41 25.39 -7.54
CA CYS A 4 7.83 24.57 -6.48
C CYS A 4 8.06 25.21 -5.10
N GLU A 5 7.02 25.30 -4.26
CA GLU A 5 7.12 25.88 -2.91
C GLU A 5 7.97 25.05 -1.93
N VAL A 6 8.15 23.75 -2.21
CA VAL A 6 8.81 22.80 -1.29
C VAL A 6 10.29 22.61 -1.61
N CYS A 7 10.62 22.50 -2.89
CA CYS A 7 11.99 22.21 -3.34
C CYS A 7 12.56 23.26 -4.30
N SER A 8 11.81 24.34 -4.57
CA SER A 8 12.22 25.44 -5.46
C SER A 8 12.56 25.05 -6.90
N ALA A 9 12.28 23.81 -7.32
CA ALA A 9 12.47 23.35 -8.69
C ALA A 9 11.58 24.15 -9.67
N LYS A 10 12.16 24.56 -10.81
CA LYS A 10 11.44 25.23 -11.90
C LYS A 10 10.79 24.17 -12.80
N VAL A 11 9.46 24.17 -12.87
CA VAL A 11 8.67 23.21 -13.65
C VAL A 11 7.64 23.91 -14.53
N SER A 12 7.15 23.22 -15.57
CA SER A 12 6.10 23.73 -16.47
C SER A 12 4.76 23.82 -15.76
N GLU A 13 4.42 22.82 -14.95
CA GLU A 13 3.13 22.68 -14.29
C GLU A 13 3.32 22.44 -12.79
N LEU A 14 2.48 23.09 -11.98
CA LEU A 14 2.39 22.88 -10.54
C LEU A 14 1.01 22.35 -10.18
N ARG A 15 0.96 21.45 -9.19
CA ARG A 15 -0.29 20.97 -8.61
C ARG A 15 -0.33 21.39 -7.15
N ARG A 16 -1.27 22.29 -6.81
CA ARG A 16 -1.39 22.88 -5.46
C ARG A 16 -0.07 23.47 -4.95
N GLY A 17 0.64 24.24 -5.80
CA GLY A 17 1.92 24.88 -5.46
C GLY A 17 3.15 23.95 -5.47
N ARG A 18 2.97 22.66 -5.79
CA ARG A 18 4.03 21.63 -5.70
C ARG A 18 4.36 21.04 -7.07
N CYS A 19 5.63 20.71 -7.30
CA CYS A 19 6.02 19.88 -8.43
C CYS A 19 5.48 18.46 -8.26
N TRP A 20 5.45 17.67 -9.34
CA TRP A 20 4.90 16.31 -9.31
C TRP A 20 5.52 15.41 -8.22
N GLY A 21 6.85 15.44 -8.05
CA GLY A 21 7.53 14.64 -7.03
C GLY A 21 7.17 15.04 -5.60
N CYS A 22 7.17 16.34 -5.29
CA CYS A 22 6.76 16.84 -3.97
C CYS A 22 5.26 16.61 -3.72
N TYR A 23 4.43 16.69 -4.75
CA TYR A 23 3.01 16.38 -4.69
C TYR A 23 2.80 14.90 -4.36
N ALA A 24 3.43 13.98 -5.10
CA ALA A 24 3.31 12.53 -4.86
C ALA A 24 3.73 12.14 -3.44
N ARG A 25 4.90 12.63 -2.97
CA ARG A 25 5.35 12.41 -1.59
C ARG A 25 4.36 12.95 -0.55
N TRP A 26 3.80 14.13 -0.79
CA TRP A 26 2.78 14.71 0.08
C TRP A 26 1.51 13.87 0.10
N VAL A 27 1.05 13.38 -1.05
CA VAL A 27 -0.13 12.49 -1.15
C VAL A 27 0.10 11.17 -0.42
N ASP A 28 1.25 10.54 -0.59
CA ASP A 28 1.55 9.26 0.06
C ASP A 28 1.77 9.40 1.58
N ALA A 29 2.24 10.56 2.06
CA ALA A 29 2.40 10.85 3.48
C ALA A 29 1.09 11.19 4.21
N ARG A 30 -0.02 11.44 3.49
CA ARG A 30 -1.28 11.83 4.12
C ARG A 30 -1.81 10.71 5.01
N PRO A 31 -2.15 11.01 6.28
CA PRO A 31 -2.71 10.02 7.17
C PRO A 31 -4.14 9.65 6.74
N VAL A 32 -4.47 8.37 6.87
CA VAL A 32 -5.84 7.89 6.80
C VAL A 32 -6.47 7.97 8.20
N GLY A 33 -7.67 8.53 8.28
CA GLY A 33 -8.42 8.70 9.55
C GLY A 33 -8.65 7.38 10.29
N ILE A 34 -8.77 7.46 11.62
CA ILE A 34 -9.07 6.31 12.48
C ILE A 34 -10.46 5.77 12.12
N GLY A 35 -10.59 4.44 12.03
CA GLY A 35 -11.86 3.79 11.67
C GLY A 35 -12.24 3.87 10.19
N ALA A 36 -11.41 4.51 9.35
CA ALA A 36 -11.61 4.54 7.91
C ALA A 36 -11.64 3.12 7.31
N ARG A 37 -12.37 2.99 6.21
CA ARG A 37 -12.49 1.74 5.44
C ARG A 37 -12.31 2.06 3.98
N CYS A 38 -11.73 1.14 3.22
CA CYS A 38 -11.64 1.29 1.77
C CYS A 38 -13.04 1.50 1.19
N VAL A 39 -13.23 2.59 0.46
CA VAL A 39 -14.54 2.96 -0.11
C VAL A 39 -15.09 1.90 -1.08
N THR A 40 -14.20 1.09 -1.66
CA THR A 40 -14.55 0.07 -2.65
C THR A 40 -14.74 -1.32 -2.05
N CYS A 41 -13.72 -1.86 -1.38
CA CYS A 41 -13.72 -3.24 -0.90
C CYS A 41 -13.95 -3.38 0.61
N THR A 42 -14.15 -2.28 1.33
CA THR A 42 -14.40 -2.23 2.78
C THR A 42 -13.29 -2.78 3.69
N GLU A 43 -12.07 -2.95 3.16
CA GLU A 43 -10.88 -3.30 3.95
C GLU A 43 -10.70 -2.30 5.11
N LYS A 44 -10.50 -2.81 6.32
CA LYS A 44 -10.44 -2.03 7.57
C LYS A 44 -9.02 -1.91 8.12
N ARG A 45 -8.09 -2.74 7.65
CA ARG A 45 -6.71 -2.76 8.13
C ARG A 45 -5.99 -1.47 7.71
N ARG A 46 -5.79 -0.57 8.68
CA ARG A 46 -5.21 0.77 8.48
C ARG A 46 -3.89 0.75 7.71
N ARG A 47 -3.02 -0.22 7.98
CA ARG A 47 -1.73 -0.40 7.28
C ARG A 47 -1.83 -0.64 5.78
N PHE A 48 -3.02 -0.99 5.28
CA PHE A 48 -3.27 -1.23 3.87
C PHE A 48 -4.05 -0.09 3.20
N LEU A 49 -4.40 0.96 3.95
CA LEU A 49 -5.16 2.10 3.44
C LEU A 49 -4.22 3.25 3.09
N LYS A 50 -4.51 3.92 1.99
CA LYS A 50 -3.95 5.21 1.58
C LYS A 50 -5.08 6.18 1.22
N SER A 51 -4.86 7.47 1.38
CA SER A 51 -5.79 8.48 0.89
C SER A 51 -5.53 8.74 -0.59
N VAL A 52 -6.57 8.73 -1.41
CA VAL A 52 -6.51 8.99 -2.85
C VAL A 52 -7.44 10.15 -3.17
N GLU A 53 -7.01 11.05 -4.04
CA GLU A 53 -7.85 12.14 -4.54
C GLU A 53 -8.77 11.59 -5.65
N LEU A 54 -10.07 11.56 -5.37
CA LEU A 54 -11.13 11.10 -6.26
C LEU A 54 -12.25 12.14 -6.28
N TYR A 55 -12.67 12.56 -7.48
CA TYR A 55 -13.76 13.53 -7.64
C TYR A 55 -13.56 14.80 -6.79
N ALA A 56 -12.34 15.36 -6.81
CA ALA A 56 -11.91 16.51 -5.99
C ALA A 56 -11.98 16.31 -4.46
N HIS A 57 -12.25 15.10 -3.97
CA HIS A 57 -12.27 14.75 -2.55
C HIS A 57 -11.21 13.71 -2.20
N TRP A 58 -10.80 13.69 -0.93
CA TRP A 58 -9.89 12.68 -0.41
C TRP A 58 -10.67 11.47 0.09
N GLN A 59 -10.49 10.32 -0.55
CA GLN A 59 -11.18 9.07 -0.21
C GLN A 59 -10.18 8.03 0.29
N PRO A 60 -10.50 7.28 1.36
CA PRO A 60 -9.68 6.15 1.81
C PRO A 60 -9.85 4.96 0.86
N MET A 61 -8.74 4.46 0.31
CA MET A 61 -8.69 3.27 -0.53
C MET A 61 -7.59 2.33 -0.06
N CYS A 62 -7.76 1.02 -0.25
CA CYS A 62 -6.63 0.11 -0.03
C CYS A 62 -5.63 0.17 -1.19
N PHE A 63 -4.36 -0.20 -0.96
CA PHE A 63 -3.32 -0.19 -2.00
C PHE A 63 -3.74 -0.93 -3.28
N ASN A 64 -4.42 -2.07 -3.15
CA ASN A 64 -4.87 -2.85 -4.32
C ASN A 64 -5.93 -2.09 -5.14
N CYS A 65 -6.95 -1.52 -4.48
CA CYS A 65 -7.99 -0.77 -5.20
C CYS A 65 -7.43 0.54 -5.79
N ALA A 66 -6.49 1.19 -5.09
CA ALA A 66 -5.82 2.39 -5.59
C ALA A 66 -4.91 2.09 -6.78
N GLY A 67 -4.19 0.95 -6.79
CA GLY A 67 -3.40 0.53 -7.94
C GLY A 67 -4.26 0.24 -9.16
N GLN A 68 -5.40 -0.44 -8.98
CA GLN A 68 -6.34 -0.71 -10.08
C GLN A 68 -6.91 0.58 -10.69
N LEU A 69 -7.19 1.59 -9.85
CA LEU A 69 -7.69 2.89 -10.31
C LEU A 69 -6.81 3.54 -11.37
N LEU A 70 -5.48 3.38 -11.28
CA LEU A 70 -4.53 3.97 -12.24
C LEU A 70 -4.64 3.39 -13.65
N HIS A 71 -5.23 2.20 -13.78
CA HIS A 71 -5.38 1.50 -15.05
C HIS A 71 -6.78 1.69 -15.67
N ILE A 72 -7.72 2.31 -14.95
CA ILE A 72 -9.09 2.52 -15.45
C ILE A 72 -9.10 3.80 -16.29
N VAL A 73 -9.15 3.63 -17.61
CA VAL A 73 -9.30 4.72 -18.58
C VAL A 73 -10.52 4.41 -19.46
N PRO A 74 -11.56 5.25 -19.49
CA PRO A 74 -11.73 6.52 -18.77
C PRO A 74 -12.08 6.34 -17.28
N LEU A 75 -11.79 7.35 -16.46
CA LEU A 75 -12.22 7.37 -15.06
C LEU A 75 -13.76 7.41 -14.98
N PRO A 76 -14.43 6.51 -14.23
CA PRO A 76 -15.89 6.50 -14.13
C PRO A 76 -16.44 7.80 -13.56
N ALA A 77 -17.66 8.19 -13.93
CA ALA A 77 -18.24 9.46 -13.48
C ALA A 77 -18.75 9.39 -12.03
N THR A 78 -19.13 8.19 -11.58
CA THR A 78 -19.74 7.99 -10.26
C THR A 78 -18.94 7.02 -9.38
N MET A 79 -19.01 7.23 -8.07
CA MET A 79 -18.46 6.31 -7.07
C MET A 79 -19.07 4.91 -7.17
N ALA A 80 -20.34 4.79 -7.58
CA ALA A 80 -21.01 3.50 -7.75
C ALA A 80 -20.41 2.71 -8.92
N GLU A 81 -20.22 3.35 -10.07
CA GLU A 81 -19.54 2.74 -11.22
C GLU A 81 -18.10 2.35 -10.88
N LEU A 82 -17.37 3.20 -10.14
CA LEU A 82 -16.02 2.90 -9.71
C LEU A 82 -15.99 1.62 -8.85
N LYS A 83 -16.94 1.46 -7.93
CA LYS A 83 -17.06 0.23 -7.14
C LYS A 83 -17.31 -0.99 -8.04
N ILE A 84 -18.15 -0.86 -9.06
CA ILE A 84 -18.44 -1.95 -10.01
C ILE A 84 -17.19 -2.31 -10.83
N ALA A 85 -16.49 -1.32 -11.38
CA ALA A 85 -15.30 -1.52 -12.21
C ALA A 85 -14.18 -2.25 -11.43
N VAL A 86 -13.85 -1.76 -10.24
CA VAL A 86 -12.77 -2.31 -9.40
C VAL A 86 -13.18 -3.66 -8.77
N SER A 87 -14.44 -3.83 -8.35
CA SER A 87 -14.90 -5.09 -7.74
C SER A 87 -14.99 -6.26 -8.73
N ARG A 88 -15.35 -5.97 -9.99
CA ARG A 88 -15.37 -6.97 -11.07
C ARG A 88 -13.96 -7.51 -11.33
N GLU A 89 -12.96 -6.64 -11.38
CA GLU A 89 -11.58 -7.04 -11.64
C GLU A 89 -11.03 -7.96 -10.55
N ARG A 90 -11.29 -7.65 -9.27
CA ARG A 90 -10.86 -8.51 -8.16
C ARG A 90 -11.44 -9.92 -8.24
N ARG A 91 -12.75 -10.05 -8.56
CA ARG A 91 -13.40 -11.37 -8.68
C ARG A 91 -13.02 -12.09 -9.97
N LYS A 92 -12.78 -11.36 -11.06
CA LYS A 92 -12.34 -11.94 -12.33
C LYS A 92 -10.93 -12.53 -12.20
N ASN A 93 -10.03 -11.84 -11.51
CA ASN A 93 -8.69 -12.38 -11.22
C ASN A 93 -8.70 -13.55 -10.22
N ASP A 94 -9.65 -13.59 -9.28
CA ASP A 94 -9.78 -14.70 -8.32
C ASP A 94 -10.41 -15.95 -8.96
N ARG A 95 -11.18 -15.78 -10.04
CA ARG A 95 -11.66 -16.88 -10.87
C ARG A 95 -10.47 -17.41 -11.68
N ARG A 96 -9.86 -18.49 -11.19
CA ARG A 96 -8.97 -19.38 -11.96
C ARG A 96 -9.75 -20.10 -13.08
N PHE A 97 -10.40 -19.35 -13.96
CA PHE A 97 -11.04 -19.89 -15.15
C PHE A 97 -9.96 -20.08 -16.21
N GLY A 98 -9.71 -21.32 -16.61
CA GLY A 98 -8.80 -21.65 -17.72
C GLY A 98 -7.29 -21.72 -17.41
N LYS A 99 -6.87 -21.59 -16.14
CA LYS A 99 -5.50 -21.93 -15.75
C LYS A 99 -5.46 -23.39 -15.33
N THR A 100 -4.57 -24.18 -15.95
CA THR A 100 -4.28 -25.56 -15.55
C THR A 100 -3.91 -25.57 -14.07
N ASP A 101 -4.59 -26.39 -13.26
CA ASP A 101 -4.33 -26.44 -11.82
C ASP A 101 -2.91 -26.98 -11.59
N SER A 102 -1.99 -26.10 -11.19
CA SER A 102 -0.57 -26.45 -11.00
C SER A 102 -0.30 -27.15 -9.65
N ARG A 103 -1.35 -27.58 -8.95
CA ARG A 103 -1.22 -28.29 -7.68
C ARG A 103 -0.91 -29.75 -7.94
N VAL A 104 0.13 -30.24 -7.27
CA VAL A 104 0.52 -31.66 -7.27
C VAL A 104 -0.60 -32.55 -6.72
N PHE A 105 -1.34 -32.06 -5.72
CA PHE A 105 -2.49 -32.76 -5.13
C PHE A 105 -3.78 -31.96 -5.34
N GLN A 106 -4.59 -32.37 -6.31
CA GLN A 106 -5.83 -31.69 -6.68
C GLN A 106 -6.87 -31.68 -5.55
N TYR A 107 -6.77 -32.62 -4.60
CA TYR A 107 -7.73 -32.80 -3.50
C TYR A 107 -7.39 -32.00 -2.24
N GLU A 108 -6.19 -31.42 -2.15
CA GLU A 108 -5.81 -30.70 -0.95
C GLU A 108 -6.22 -29.22 -1.04
N ARG A 109 -7.35 -28.92 -0.39
CA ARG A 109 -7.82 -27.63 0.13
C ARG A 109 -8.94 -26.93 -0.67
N ARG A 110 -10.17 -27.15 -0.18
CA ARG A 110 -11.04 -26.03 0.22
C ARG A 110 -11.57 -26.21 1.64
N VAL A 111 -11.66 -25.09 2.34
CA VAL A 111 -12.35 -24.95 3.65
C VAL A 111 -13.82 -25.43 3.60
N GLY A 112 -14.41 -25.56 2.40
CA GLY A 112 -15.76 -26.11 2.20
C GLY A 112 -15.88 -27.62 2.43
N GLU A 113 -14.82 -28.40 2.30
CA GLU A 113 -14.86 -29.86 2.54
C GLU A 113 -14.87 -30.22 4.03
N ARG A 114 -14.50 -29.29 4.93
CA ARG A 114 -14.55 -29.53 6.39
C ARG A 114 -15.97 -29.78 6.92
N ARG A 115 -17.01 -29.47 6.13
CA ARG A 115 -18.42 -29.68 6.49
C ARG A 115 -19.09 -30.81 5.75
N ALA A 116 -18.42 -31.39 4.74
CA ALA A 116 -18.90 -32.61 4.12
C ALA A 116 -18.41 -33.77 4.99
N HIS A 117 -19.32 -34.44 5.67
CA HIS A 117 -19.06 -35.69 6.37
C HIS A 117 -18.59 -36.71 5.32
N ARG A 118 -17.27 -36.85 5.14
CA ARG A 118 -16.69 -37.76 4.15
C ARG A 118 -16.50 -39.12 4.81
N ALA A 119 -17.30 -40.10 4.41
CA ALA A 119 -17.27 -41.48 4.90
C ALA A 119 -16.25 -42.36 4.16
N GLU A 120 -15.32 -41.78 3.42
CA GLU A 120 -14.42 -42.55 2.56
C GLU A 120 -13.02 -41.94 2.63
N TYR A 121 -12.13 -42.66 3.31
CA TYR A 121 -10.72 -42.35 3.36
C TYR A 121 -10.12 -42.50 1.95
N PRO A 122 -9.26 -41.56 1.50
CA PRO A 122 -8.50 -41.79 0.29
C PRO A 122 -7.52 -42.95 0.53
N THR A 123 -7.67 -44.04 -0.20
CA THR A 123 -6.66 -45.09 -0.28
C THR A 123 -5.53 -44.57 -1.16
N VAL A 124 -4.32 -44.50 -0.61
CA VAL A 124 -3.11 -44.33 -1.43
C VAL A 124 -2.98 -45.62 -2.23
N ASP A 125 -2.94 -45.52 -3.54
CA ASP A 125 -2.69 -46.67 -4.41
C ASP A 125 -1.21 -47.01 -4.28
N ASP A 126 -0.89 -48.18 -3.72
CA ASP A 126 0.49 -48.62 -3.45
C ASP A 126 1.32 -48.80 -4.75
N ASP A 127 0.67 -48.76 -5.92
CA ASP A 127 1.30 -48.83 -7.23
C ASP A 127 1.73 -47.45 -7.80
N MET A 128 1.48 -46.35 -7.08
CA MET A 128 1.89 -45.01 -7.52
C MET A 128 3.37 -44.74 -7.23
N ILE A 129 4.25 -45.39 -7.98
CA ILE A 129 5.70 -45.20 -7.89
C ILE A 129 6.08 -43.90 -8.60
N ILE A 130 6.54 -42.90 -7.83
CA ILE A 130 7.20 -41.72 -8.37
C ILE A 130 8.65 -42.13 -8.66
N GLU A 131 8.95 -42.42 -9.91
CA GLU A 131 10.33 -42.60 -10.37
C GLU A 131 11.04 -41.23 -10.34
N VAL A 132 11.80 -40.99 -9.28
CA VAL A 132 12.74 -39.87 -9.21
C VAL A 132 14.00 -40.32 -9.93
N SER A 133 14.12 -40.00 -11.22
CA SER A 133 15.38 -40.11 -11.94
C SER A 133 16.35 -39.10 -11.35
N MET A 134 17.25 -39.58 -10.48
CA MET A 134 18.45 -38.85 -10.13
C MET A 134 19.36 -38.93 -11.35
N GLU A 135 19.24 -37.96 -12.25
CA GLU A 135 20.32 -37.71 -13.21
C GLU A 135 21.48 -37.21 -12.35
N ASP A 136 22.43 -38.11 -12.08
CA ASP A 136 23.72 -37.77 -11.49
C ASP A 136 24.43 -36.86 -12.49
N ASP A 137 24.21 -35.54 -12.35
CA ASP A 137 25.04 -34.51 -12.97
C ASP A 137 26.45 -34.60 -12.36
N GLU A 138 27.23 -35.58 -12.81
CA GLU A 138 28.68 -35.74 -12.56
C GLU A 138 29.51 -34.65 -13.27
N SER A 139 29.01 -33.40 -13.32
CA SER A 139 29.73 -32.26 -13.93
C SER A 139 30.06 -31.12 -12.95
N MET A 140 29.85 -31.30 -11.64
CA MET A 140 30.13 -30.26 -10.63
C MET A 140 31.26 -30.62 -9.65
N THR A 141 32.28 -31.37 -10.09
CA THR A 141 33.53 -31.58 -9.32
C THR A 141 34.77 -31.06 -10.04
N ALA A 142 34.84 -29.74 -10.24
CA ALA A 142 36.12 -29.01 -10.37
C ALA A 142 35.88 -27.49 -10.28
N GLY A 143 35.68 -26.98 -9.07
CA GLY A 143 35.51 -25.55 -8.82
C GLY A 143 35.12 -25.24 -7.38
N SER A 144 35.80 -25.86 -6.42
CA SER A 144 35.59 -25.65 -4.98
C SER A 144 36.18 -24.33 -4.47
N GLU A 145 36.03 -23.24 -5.22
CA GLU A 145 36.40 -21.90 -4.77
C GLU A 145 35.16 -21.00 -4.87
N GLY A 146 34.56 -20.67 -3.73
CA GLY A 146 33.71 -19.48 -3.61
C GLY A 146 32.22 -19.66 -3.30
N PHE A 147 31.76 -20.76 -2.67
CA PHE A 147 30.37 -20.83 -2.18
C PHE A 147 30.18 -20.28 -0.74
N GLU A 148 31.26 -19.92 -0.04
CA GLU A 148 31.17 -19.45 1.35
C GLU A 148 30.68 -18.00 1.52
N ASP A 149 30.39 -17.27 0.44
CA ASP A 149 30.28 -15.80 0.51
C ASP A 149 29.01 -15.17 -0.08
N LEU A 150 27.92 -15.94 -0.27
CA LEU A 150 26.65 -15.38 -0.77
C LEU A 150 25.82 -14.69 0.32
N THR A 151 26.26 -14.72 1.58
CA THR A 151 25.60 -14.00 2.68
C THR A 151 26.60 -13.25 3.57
N GLN A 152 27.36 -12.31 3.01
CA GLN A 152 28.19 -11.30 3.72
C GLN A 152 27.44 -10.44 4.77
N ILE A 153 26.20 -10.79 5.11
CA ILE A 153 25.34 -10.10 6.06
C ILE A 153 25.97 -10.04 7.46
N ARG A 154 26.75 -11.07 7.86
CA ARG A 154 27.43 -11.06 9.18
C ARG A 154 28.66 -10.13 9.25
N GLU A 155 29.40 -9.97 8.16
CA GLU A 155 30.56 -9.07 8.12
C GLU A 155 30.14 -7.58 8.03
N LEU A 156 29.04 -7.30 7.33
CA LEU A 156 28.41 -5.97 7.32
C LEU A 156 27.87 -5.55 8.69
N VAL A 157 27.43 -6.49 9.54
CA VAL A 157 27.00 -6.17 10.91
C VAL A 157 28.20 -5.90 11.83
N SER A 158 29.34 -6.55 11.58
CA SER A 158 30.55 -6.40 12.39
C SER A 158 31.31 -5.10 12.12
N SER A 159 31.11 -4.50 10.94
CA SER A 159 31.68 -3.20 10.54
C SER A 159 30.82 -1.99 10.95
N LEU A 160 29.64 -2.23 11.51
CA LEU A 160 28.85 -1.18 12.15
C LEU A 160 29.35 -1.00 13.58
N ASP A 161 29.88 0.19 13.89
CA ASP A 161 30.36 0.54 15.22
C ASP A 161 29.35 0.10 16.31
N PRO A 162 29.73 -0.80 17.23
CA PRO A 162 28.81 -1.29 18.27
C PRO A 162 28.38 -0.18 19.24
N ASP A 163 29.07 0.95 19.25
CA ASP A 163 28.79 2.12 20.08
C ASP A 163 27.87 3.14 19.40
N ARG A 164 27.39 2.87 18.18
CA ARG A 164 26.46 3.77 17.50
C ARG A 164 25.05 3.60 18.08
N ASP A 165 24.79 4.38 19.12
CA ASP A 165 23.53 4.43 19.85
C ASP A 165 22.38 4.90 18.93
N PHE A 166 21.67 3.94 18.32
CA PHE A 166 20.49 4.17 17.47
C PHE A 166 19.29 4.78 18.22
N SER A 167 19.41 4.95 19.54
CA SER A 167 18.42 5.59 20.40
C SER A 167 18.35 7.12 20.21
N THR A 168 19.38 7.73 19.61
CA THR A 168 19.42 9.19 19.39
C THR A 168 19.05 9.52 17.94
N PRO A 169 17.85 10.07 17.66
CA PRO A 169 17.56 10.62 16.34
C PRO A 169 18.54 11.78 16.05
N PRO A 170 18.92 12.00 14.79
CA PRO A 170 19.77 13.13 14.44
C PRO A 170 19.08 14.42 14.92
N VAL A 171 19.72 15.11 15.86
CA VAL A 171 19.29 16.41 16.37
C VAL A 171 19.30 17.36 15.18
N SER A 172 18.13 17.62 14.59
CA SER A 172 17.95 18.69 13.63
C SER A 172 18.04 19.99 14.41
N SER A 173 19.24 20.56 14.45
CA SER A 173 19.49 21.89 14.97
C SER A 173 18.84 22.94 14.07
N VAL A 174 17.60 23.31 14.42
CA VAL A 174 16.98 24.60 14.07
C VAL A 174 16.10 25.01 15.26
N GLU A 175 16.73 25.50 16.33
CA GLU A 175 16.04 26.39 17.27
C GLU A 175 16.06 27.79 16.66
N GLN A 176 14.92 28.25 16.16
CA GLN A 176 14.66 29.68 16.00
C GLN A 176 13.77 30.13 17.16
N PRO A 177 14.16 31.15 17.93
CA PRO A 177 13.31 31.71 18.96
C PRO A 177 12.10 32.41 18.32
N LEU A 178 10.90 31.96 18.69
CA LEU A 178 9.65 32.65 18.40
C LEU A 178 9.57 33.90 19.26
N GLU A 179 9.84 35.06 18.67
CA GLU A 179 9.47 36.33 19.28
C GLU A 179 7.94 36.46 19.31
N LEU A 180 7.39 36.34 20.52
CA LEU A 180 6.07 36.82 20.88
C LEU A 180 6.05 38.35 20.70
N SER A 181 5.34 38.85 19.70
CA SER A 181 4.67 40.15 19.84
C SER A 181 3.57 40.31 18.78
N SER A 182 2.32 40.27 19.25
CA SER A 182 1.24 41.15 18.76
C SER A 182 0.01 40.99 19.67
N PRO A 183 -0.48 42.07 20.30
CA PRO A 183 -1.69 42.05 21.11
C PRO A 183 -2.94 41.97 20.25
N LEU A 184 -3.86 41.09 20.66
CA LEU A 184 -5.20 40.95 20.13
C LEU A 184 -6.03 42.19 20.52
N VAL A 185 -6.26 43.09 19.55
CA VAL A 185 -7.26 44.16 19.69
C VAL A 185 -8.63 43.54 19.39
N ILE A 186 -9.42 43.31 20.43
CA ILE A 186 -10.86 43.02 20.31
C ILE A 186 -11.56 44.37 20.22
N ALA A 187 -11.87 44.80 18.99
CA ALA A 187 -12.88 45.82 18.77
C ALA A 187 -14.23 45.12 18.79
N GLY A 188 -14.99 45.36 19.85
CA GLY A 188 -16.43 45.09 19.86
C GLY A 188 -17.12 46.24 19.14
N ASP A 189 -17.92 45.89 18.14
CA ASP A 189 -18.98 46.75 17.64
C ASP A 189 -20.28 45.97 17.80
N ASP A 190 -21.06 46.42 18.77
CA ASP A 190 -22.51 46.33 18.79
C ASP A 190 -23.06 46.82 17.43
N GLU A 191 -24.10 46.16 16.90
CA GLU A 191 -25.32 46.81 16.41
C GLU A 191 -26.30 45.81 15.73
N THR A 192 -27.40 45.54 16.43
CA THR A 192 -28.80 45.71 15.96
C THR A 192 -29.31 45.02 14.66
N GLY A 193 -30.05 43.90 14.83
CA GLY A 193 -31.36 43.57 14.20
C GLY A 193 -31.50 43.48 12.66
N PRO A 194 -32.68 43.11 12.09
CA PRO A 194 -33.98 42.88 12.72
C PRO A 194 -34.62 41.49 12.49
N VAL A 195 -35.61 41.22 13.34
CA VAL A 195 -36.66 40.20 13.27
C VAL A 195 -37.64 40.53 12.13
N LEU A 196 -38.04 39.54 11.32
CA LEU A 196 -39.30 39.53 10.56
C LEU A 196 -39.70 38.07 10.26
N VAL A 197 -40.59 37.50 11.08
CA VAL A 197 -42.03 37.24 10.85
C VAL A 197 -42.29 36.16 9.79
N VAL A 198 -42.71 35.00 10.31
CA VAL A 198 -43.34 33.90 9.55
C VAL A 198 -44.81 34.26 9.36
N GLY A 199 -45.25 34.25 8.10
CA GLY A 199 -46.65 34.15 7.70
C GLY A 199 -46.85 32.83 6.98
#